data_AF-A0A9W6SBZ7-F1
#
_entry.id   AF-A0A9W6SBZ7-F1
#
_cell.length_a   1.000
_cell.length_b   1.000
_cell.length_c   1.000
_cell.angle_alpha   90.00
_cell.angle_beta   90.00
_cell.angle_gamma   90.00
#
_symmetry.space_group_name_H-M   'P 1'
#
loop_
_entity.id
_entity.type
_entity.pdbx_description
1 polymer ?
#
loop_
_entity_poly.entity_id
_entity_poly.type
_entity_poly.pdbx_seq_one_letter_code
_entity_poly.pdbx_strand_id
1 'polypeptide(L)'
;MALAALLLGLVSALVAAGSAHAATGCKVTYTTNDWGSGFTANLGITNLGDPLTSWTLEWDFAGNQQVTQGWSGTFAQSGKHVTVKSASYNGGLATNASTSLGFNGSYSGTNAAPTTFKLNGVTCDGTTGGGDGGNPTPPPGDGSHADNPFTGGKGYVDPEWSTQAQGDGGSAVANQPTAVWLDRIATIDGANGGMGLRAHLDAAVAQGASYAQFVIYDLPGRDCAALASNGELGPTELSRYQSDYIDPIASIMADSKYANLKIVTYIEPDSLPNLVTNVSGNTATTACQTMQQNGNYVKGVQYALNKLHAISNVYTYLDAGHHGWLGWDSNFGPAAQLFATVARGTTAGVNSVDGFVINTANYSPTTEPYLPVNDQTRQSKWVDWNYYVDESSFGAAFRQQLISDGFPSGIGMVIDTSRNGWGGSSRPTGPSSATDINTQVNAERVDRRPHVGDWCNQSGAGLGARPTAAPASGFDAYAWVKPPGESDGSSKSIPNDEGKGFDQMCDPNYGGNVRNGNSPSGALPDAPLSGHWFSAQFHQLVQNAYPPLS
;
A
#
# COMPACT_ATOMS: atom_id res chain seq x y z
N MET A 1 -72.16 -44.57 31.60
CA MET A 1 -71.92 -43.76 30.39
C MET A 1 -70.75 -42.83 30.68
N ALA A 2 -69.70 -42.98 29.87
CA ALA A 2 -68.43 -42.26 29.71
C ALA A 2 -67.89 -41.27 30.77
N LEU A 3 -66.69 -41.62 31.27
CA LEU A 3 -65.61 -40.77 31.78
C LEU A 3 -65.11 -39.78 30.70
N ALA A 4 -64.66 -38.59 31.10
CA ALA A 4 -63.77 -37.75 30.31
C ALA A 4 -62.67 -37.14 31.21
N ALA A 5 -61.42 -37.51 30.92
CA ALA A 5 -60.21 -37.05 31.58
C ALA A 5 -59.68 -35.76 30.93
N LEU A 6 -59.22 -34.81 31.74
CA LEU A 6 -58.59 -33.56 31.30
C LEU A 6 -57.07 -33.78 31.22
N LEU A 7 -56.52 -33.79 30.00
CA LEU A 7 -55.09 -33.93 29.73
C LEU A 7 -54.47 -32.57 29.37
N LEU A 8 -53.36 -32.24 30.03
CA LEU A 8 -52.48 -31.12 29.68
C LEU A 8 -51.90 -31.32 28.28
N GLY A 9 -52.10 -30.35 27.38
CA GLY A 9 -51.40 -30.26 26.11
C GLY A 9 -50.30 -29.19 26.16
N LEU A 10 -49.05 -29.61 26.32
CA LEU A 10 -47.89 -28.80 25.95
C LEU A 10 -47.84 -28.73 24.42
N VAL A 11 -48.00 -27.54 23.86
CA VAL A 11 -47.74 -27.28 22.43
C VAL A 11 -46.24 -27.00 22.30
N SER A 12 -45.47 -28.04 21.95
CA SER A 12 -44.10 -27.87 21.49
C SER A 12 -44.12 -27.25 20.08
N ALA A 13 -43.76 -25.98 19.97
CA ALA A 13 -43.45 -25.37 18.68
C ALA A 13 -42.17 -26.04 18.14
N LEU A 14 -42.30 -26.91 17.13
CA LEU A 14 -41.18 -27.31 16.31
C LEU A 14 -40.75 -26.09 15.48
N VAL A 15 -39.72 -25.39 15.96
CA VAL A 15 -38.89 -24.57 15.09
C VAL A 15 -38.19 -25.54 14.16
N ALA A 16 -38.58 -25.56 12.88
CA ALA A 16 -37.77 -26.18 11.85
C ALA A 16 -36.42 -25.44 11.86
N ALA A 17 -35.38 -26.08 12.39
CA ALA A 17 -34.02 -25.62 12.21
C ALA A 17 -33.79 -25.56 10.70
N GLY A 18 -33.75 -24.35 10.14
CA GLY A 18 -33.20 -24.15 8.82
C GLY A 18 -31.78 -24.71 8.84
N SER A 19 -31.46 -25.57 7.89
CA SER A 19 -30.11 -26.05 7.67
C SER A 19 -29.18 -24.84 7.63
N ALA A 20 -28.33 -24.68 8.65
CA ALA A 20 -27.25 -23.72 8.61
C ALA A 20 -26.29 -24.19 7.51
N HIS A 21 -26.38 -23.58 6.32
CA HIS A 21 -25.40 -23.79 5.28
C HIS A 21 -24.09 -23.13 5.71
N ALA A 22 -23.04 -23.94 5.75
CA ALA A 22 -21.68 -23.54 6.09
C ALA A 22 -21.10 -22.56 5.05
N ALA A 23 -20.06 -21.82 5.46
CA ALA A 23 -19.57 -20.59 4.86
C ALA A 23 -19.49 -20.64 3.31
N THR A 24 -20.30 -19.80 2.66
CA THR A 24 -20.41 -19.73 1.20
C THR A 24 -19.90 -18.38 0.72
N GLY A 25 -18.62 -18.30 0.38
CA GLY A 25 -18.11 -17.21 -0.45
C GLY A 25 -18.36 -17.47 -1.92
N CYS A 26 -18.52 -16.42 -2.71
CA CYS A 26 -18.59 -16.55 -4.16
C CYS A 26 -18.08 -15.30 -4.88
N LYS A 27 -17.56 -15.52 -6.09
CA LYS A 27 -17.22 -14.47 -7.04
C LYS A 27 -18.06 -14.67 -8.30
N VAL A 28 -18.63 -13.57 -8.81
CA VAL A 28 -19.39 -13.59 -10.06
C VAL A 28 -18.75 -12.62 -11.06
N THR A 29 -18.47 -13.10 -12.26
CA THR A 29 -18.14 -12.25 -13.41
C THR A 29 -19.40 -12.05 -14.25
N TYR A 30 -19.58 -10.86 -14.80
CA TYR A 30 -20.70 -10.51 -15.67
C TYR A 30 -20.18 -9.71 -16.86
N THR A 31 -20.29 -10.27 -18.06
CA THR A 31 -19.91 -9.60 -19.31
C THR A 31 -21.08 -9.56 -20.26
N THR A 32 -21.17 -8.50 -21.06
CA THR A 32 -22.27 -8.31 -22.02
C THR A 32 -21.74 -8.04 -23.42
N ASN A 33 -22.46 -8.56 -24.40
CA ASN A 33 -22.41 -8.11 -25.78
C ASN A 33 -23.75 -7.44 -26.10
N ASP A 34 -23.76 -6.13 -26.24
CA ASP A 34 -24.96 -5.29 -26.33
C ASP A 34 -25.09 -4.67 -27.74
N TRP A 35 -26.29 -4.71 -28.31
CA TRP A 35 -26.59 -4.15 -29.64
C TRP A 35 -27.67 -3.06 -29.62
N GLY A 36 -27.91 -2.42 -28.47
CA GLY A 36 -28.74 -1.22 -28.30
C GLY A 36 -30.23 -1.46 -28.03
N SER A 37 -30.75 -2.65 -28.34
CA SER A 37 -32.14 -3.05 -28.04
C SER A 37 -32.24 -4.41 -27.35
N GLY A 38 -31.10 -5.05 -27.12
CA GLY A 38 -30.94 -6.34 -26.49
C GLY A 38 -29.47 -6.64 -26.27
N PHE A 39 -29.19 -7.69 -25.51
CA PHE A 39 -27.83 -8.07 -25.17
C PHE A 39 -27.74 -9.57 -24.89
N THR A 40 -26.54 -10.12 -25.05
CA THR A 40 -26.18 -11.42 -24.49
C THR A 40 -25.31 -11.20 -23.27
N ALA A 41 -25.66 -11.80 -22.14
CA ALA A 41 -24.85 -11.80 -20.93
C ALA A 41 -24.21 -13.17 -20.70
N ASN A 42 -22.92 -13.17 -20.35
CA ASN A 42 -22.20 -14.34 -19.87
C ASN A 42 -21.80 -14.13 -18.42
N LEU A 43 -22.08 -15.12 -17.58
CA LEU A 43 -21.77 -15.09 -16.16
C LEU A 43 -20.86 -16.26 -15.80
N GLY A 44 -19.82 -15.98 -15.03
CA GLY A 44 -18.99 -16.98 -14.37
C GLY A 44 -19.26 -16.97 -12.87
N ILE A 45 -19.51 -18.12 -12.27
CA ILE A 45 -19.62 -18.30 -10.83
C ILE A 45 -18.38 -19.05 -10.37
N THR A 46 -17.65 -18.52 -9.38
CA THR A 46 -16.60 -19.24 -8.65
C THR A 46 -17.08 -19.46 -7.22
N ASN A 47 -17.14 -20.71 -6.78
CA ASN A 47 -17.42 -21.03 -5.38
C ASN A 47 -16.14 -20.81 -4.56
N LEU A 48 -16.17 -19.92 -3.58
CA LEU A 48 -15.04 -19.67 -2.67
C LEU A 48 -15.26 -20.33 -1.30
N GLY A 49 -16.47 -20.81 -1.02
CA GLY A 49 -16.82 -21.49 0.22
C GLY A 49 -16.79 -23.01 0.13
N ASP A 50 -17.54 -23.66 1.02
CA ASP A 50 -17.64 -25.12 1.06
C ASP A 50 -18.19 -25.71 -0.25
N PRO A 51 -17.83 -26.96 -0.60
CA PRO A 51 -18.31 -27.62 -1.81
C PRO A 51 -19.84 -27.65 -1.91
N LEU A 52 -20.36 -27.22 -3.06
CA LEU A 52 -21.79 -27.19 -3.37
C LEU A 52 -22.18 -28.42 -4.21
N THR A 53 -23.37 -28.97 -3.95
CA THR A 53 -24.01 -30.02 -4.77
C THR A 53 -25.05 -29.46 -5.74
N SER A 54 -25.53 -28.24 -5.47
CA SER A 54 -26.36 -27.42 -6.35
C SER A 54 -26.19 -25.94 -6.00
N TRP A 55 -26.55 -25.05 -6.91
CA TRP A 55 -26.47 -23.61 -6.68
C TRP A 55 -27.68 -22.87 -7.25
N THR A 56 -28.02 -21.76 -6.61
CA THR A 56 -29.00 -20.77 -7.06
C THR A 56 -28.32 -19.42 -7.10
N LEU A 57 -28.26 -18.79 -8.27
CA LEU A 57 -27.72 -17.44 -8.45
C LEU A 57 -28.87 -16.44 -8.58
N GLU A 58 -28.79 -15.32 -7.87
CA GLU A 58 -29.82 -14.29 -7.83
C GLU A 58 -29.21 -12.90 -8.03
N TRP A 59 -29.92 -12.01 -8.74
CA TRP A 59 -29.58 -10.59 -8.85
C TRP A 59 -30.79 -9.75 -9.21
N ASP A 60 -30.67 -8.43 -9.05
CA ASP A 60 -31.64 -7.46 -9.53
C ASP A 60 -31.05 -6.62 -10.66
N PHE A 61 -31.83 -6.40 -11.71
CA PHE A 61 -31.48 -5.40 -12.72
C PHE A 61 -31.76 -3.98 -12.20
N ALA A 62 -30.85 -3.04 -12.46
CA ALA A 62 -31.05 -1.64 -12.10
C ALA A 62 -32.15 -0.97 -12.95
N GLY A 63 -32.23 -1.34 -14.24
CA GLY A 63 -33.15 -0.78 -15.23
C GLY A 63 -34.39 -1.62 -15.44
N ASN A 64 -34.82 -1.71 -16.70
CA ASN A 64 -35.99 -2.47 -17.14
C ASN A 64 -35.61 -3.74 -17.92
N GLN A 65 -34.39 -4.24 -17.75
CA GLN A 65 -33.91 -5.42 -18.45
C GLN A 65 -34.81 -6.65 -18.18
N GLN A 66 -35.08 -7.43 -19.22
CA GLN A 66 -35.85 -8.68 -19.17
C GLN A 66 -35.07 -9.80 -19.84
N VAL A 67 -34.89 -10.93 -19.13
CA VAL A 67 -34.33 -12.17 -19.65
C VAL A 67 -35.33 -12.78 -20.63
N THR A 68 -34.90 -13.03 -21.87
CA THR A 68 -35.73 -13.62 -22.92
C THR A 68 -35.44 -15.10 -23.14
N GLN A 69 -34.17 -15.51 -23.02
CA GLN A 69 -33.76 -16.91 -23.16
C GLN A 69 -32.44 -17.17 -22.42
N GLY A 70 -32.41 -18.14 -21.50
CA GLY A 70 -31.21 -18.53 -20.76
C GLY A 70 -30.73 -19.95 -21.08
N TRP A 71 -29.47 -20.25 -20.75
CA TRP A 71 -28.87 -21.59 -20.85
C TRP A 71 -27.92 -21.88 -19.68
N SER A 72 -27.54 -23.16 -19.52
CA SER A 72 -26.73 -23.66 -18.40
C SER A 72 -27.31 -23.37 -17.01
N GLY A 73 -28.62 -23.16 -16.94
CA GLY A 73 -29.40 -22.95 -15.72
C GLY A 73 -30.88 -22.81 -16.04
N THR A 74 -31.72 -22.93 -15.03
CA THR A 74 -33.17 -22.69 -15.14
C THR A 74 -33.47 -21.29 -14.62
N PHE A 75 -33.87 -20.38 -15.52
CA PHE A 75 -34.11 -18.97 -15.24
C PHE A 75 -35.56 -18.71 -14.88
N ALA A 76 -35.78 -17.86 -13.89
CA ALA A 76 -37.05 -17.23 -13.59
C ALA A 76 -36.82 -15.73 -13.33
N GLN A 77 -37.74 -14.88 -13.76
CA GLN A 77 -37.68 -13.45 -13.50
C GLN A 77 -39.04 -12.94 -13.01
N SER A 78 -39.02 -12.11 -11.97
CA SER A 78 -40.19 -11.37 -11.46
C SER A 78 -39.83 -9.90 -11.32
N GLY A 79 -40.41 -9.06 -12.16
CA GLY A 79 -40.03 -7.65 -12.24
C GLY A 79 -38.54 -7.49 -12.61
N LYS A 80 -37.75 -6.93 -11.69
CA LYS A 80 -36.30 -6.73 -11.86
C LYS A 80 -35.46 -7.90 -11.33
N HIS A 81 -36.07 -8.79 -10.55
CA HIS A 81 -35.38 -9.85 -9.84
C HIS A 81 -35.25 -11.10 -10.70
N VAL A 82 -34.03 -11.61 -10.87
CA VAL A 82 -33.74 -12.84 -11.61
C VAL A 82 -33.19 -13.90 -10.66
N THR A 83 -33.70 -15.12 -10.81
CA THR A 83 -33.24 -16.31 -10.10
C THR A 83 -32.85 -17.38 -11.11
N VAL A 84 -31.66 -17.97 -10.96
CA VAL A 84 -31.15 -19.04 -11.81
C VAL A 84 -30.76 -20.24 -10.97
N LYS A 85 -31.40 -21.39 -11.22
CA LYS A 85 -31.03 -22.66 -10.57
C LYS A 85 -30.09 -23.47 -11.46
N SER A 86 -29.11 -24.15 -10.87
CA SER A 86 -28.18 -25.03 -11.59
C SER A 86 -28.92 -26.08 -12.42
N ALA A 87 -28.39 -26.40 -13.61
CA ALA A 87 -28.81 -27.57 -14.36
C ALA A 87 -28.30 -28.86 -13.68
N SER A 88 -28.88 -30.01 -14.04
CA SER A 88 -28.54 -31.30 -13.43
C SER A 88 -27.06 -31.70 -13.57
N TYR A 89 -26.35 -31.18 -14.57
CA TYR A 89 -24.95 -31.52 -14.85
C TYR A 89 -23.92 -30.52 -14.29
N ASN A 90 -24.34 -29.34 -13.82
CA ASN A 90 -23.42 -28.28 -13.37
C ASN A 90 -23.69 -27.78 -11.95
N GLY A 91 -24.50 -28.49 -11.17
CA GLY A 91 -24.78 -28.15 -9.76
C GLY A 91 -23.59 -28.37 -8.83
N GLY A 92 -22.72 -29.34 -9.13
CA GLY A 92 -21.53 -29.65 -8.33
C GLY A 92 -20.42 -28.60 -8.51
N LEU A 93 -20.10 -27.85 -7.47
CA LEU A 93 -18.99 -26.89 -7.45
C LEU A 93 -18.15 -27.08 -6.18
N ALA A 94 -16.99 -27.71 -6.31
CA ALA A 94 -16.00 -27.74 -5.21
C ALA A 94 -15.51 -26.33 -4.86
N THR A 95 -14.84 -26.17 -3.72
CA THR A 95 -14.16 -24.92 -3.37
C THR A 95 -13.16 -24.54 -4.46
N ASN A 96 -13.18 -23.27 -4.86
CA ASN A 96 -12.48 -22.66 -6.00
C ASN A 96 -12.87 -23.19 -7.39
N ALA A 97 -13.83 -24.12 -7.51
CA ALA A 97 -14.34 -24.52 -8.80
C ALA A 97 -15.26 -23.44 -9.39
N SER A 98 -15.32 -23.39 -10.72
CA SER A 98 -16.16 -22.42 -11.43
C SER A 98 -17.11 -23.09 -12.42
N THR A 99 -18.25 -22.44 -12.67
CA THR A 99 -19.16 -22.77 -13.77
C THR A 99 -19.57 -21.50 -14.51
N SER A 100 -20.14 -21.66 -15.70
CA SER A 100 -20.61 -20.54 -16.50
C SER A 100 -22.03 -20.77 -17.00
N LEU A 101 -22.78 -19.67 -17.06
CA LEU A 101 -24.13 -19.61 -17.59
C LEU A 101 -24.30 -18.34 -18.43
N GLY A 102 -25.36 -18.27 -19.22
CA GLY A 102 -25.62 -17.08 -20.03
C GLY A 102 -27.08 -16.95 -20.39
N PHE A 103 -27.43 -15.76 -20.86
CA PHE A 103 -28.78 -15.46 -21.34
C PHE A 103 -28.79 -14.33 -22.37
N ASN A 104 -29.84 -14.29 -23.18
CA ASN A 104 -30.23 -13.14 -23.96
C ASN A 104 -31.24 -12.30 -23.19
N GLY A 105 -31.08 -10.99 -23.21
CA GLY A 105 -31.93 -10.01 -22.55
C GLY A 105 -32.38 -8.90 -23.49
N SER A 106 -33.48 -8.24 -23.11
CA SER A 106 -34.03 -7.06 -23.78
C SER A 106 -34.12 -5.89 -22.78
N TYR A 107 -34.04 -4.66 -23.27
CA TYR A 107 -34.13 -3.45 -22.45
C TYR A 107 -34.50 -2.23 -23.32
N SER A 108 -34.75 -1.08 -22.68
CA SER A 108 -34.78 0.21 -23.37
C SER A 108 -33.99 1.26 -22.61
N GLY A 109 -33.33 2.18 -23.30
CA GLY A 109 -32.52 3.22 -22.66
C GLY A 109 -31.13 2.72 -22.32
N THR A 110 -30.82 2.55 -21.04
CA THR A 110 -29.48 2.16 -20.56
C THR A 110 -29.45 0.72 -20.06
N ASN A 111 -28.47 -0.07 -20.50
CA ASN A 111 -28.22 -1.41 -19.99
C ASN A 111 -27.15 -1.42 -18.88
N ALA A 112 -27.50 -0.94 -17.70
CA ALA A 112 -26.60 -0.99 -16.55
C ALA A 112 -26.42 -2.42 -16.04
N ALA A 113 -25.17 -2.86 -15.88
CA ALA A 113 -24.86 -4.17 -15.33
C ALA A 113 -25.32 -4.28 -13.86
N PRO A 114 -25.76 -5.46 -13.39
CA PRO A 114 -26.04 -5.69 -11.98
C PRO A 114 -24.77 -5.51 -11.14
N THR A 115 -24.91 -4.86 -9.98
CA THR A 115 -23.80 -4.59 -9.06
C THR A 115 -23.72 -5.59 -7.91
N THR A 116 -24.74 -6.43 -7.73
CA THR A 116 -24.84 -7.36 -6.61
C THR A 116 -25.43 -8.67 -7.09
N PHE A 117 -24.74 -9.76 -6.77
CA PHE A 117 -25.19 -11.13 -6.99
C PHE A 117 -25.27 -11.86 -5.66
N LYS A 118 -26.16 -12.84 -5.56
CA LYS A 118 -26.23 -13.76 -4.42
C LYS A 118 -26.15 -15.21 -4.88
N LEU A 119 -25.33 -16.03 -4.24
CA LEU A 119 -25.27 -17.48 -4.45
C LEU A 119 -25.87 -18.17 -3.22
N ASN A 120 -26.94 -18.93 -3.43
CA ASN A 120 -27.70 -19.60 -2.36
C ASN A 120 -28.13 -18.63 -1.23
N GLY A 121 -28.49 -17.40 -1.59
CA GLY A 121 -28.90 -16.35 -0.66
C GLY A 121 -27.76 -15.53 -0.04
N VAL A 122 -26.49 -15.90 -0.25
CA VAL A 122 -25.31 -15.17 0.27
C VAL A 122 -24.74 -14.25 -0.80
N THR A 123 -24.47 -12.99 -0.46
CA THR A 123 -23.90 -12.00 -1.39
C THR A 123 -22.52 -12.44 -1.89
N CYS A 124 -22.34 -12.46 -3.22
CA CYS A 124 -21.04 -12.67 -3.85
C CYS A 124 -20.26 -11.36 -3.88
N ASP A 125 -19.46 -11.13 -2.85
CA ASP A 125 -18.56 -9.98 -2.72
C ASP A 125 -17.09 -10.33 -3.02
N GLY A 126 -16.83 -11.58 -3.45
CA GLY A 126 -15.47 -12.06 -3.69
C GLY A 126 -14.74 -12.51 -2.43
N THR A 127 -15.42 -12.57 -1.28
CA THR A 127 -14.90 -13.07 -0.01
C THR A 127 -15.70 -14.30 0.45
N THR A 128 -15.17 -15.06 1.42
CA THR A 128 -15.93 -16.10 2.13
C THR A 128 -16.80 -15.46 3.21
N GLY A 129 -18.05 -15.12 2.87
CA GLY A 129 -18.95 -14.36 3.73
C GLY A 129 -19.34 -15.08 5.03
N GLY A 130 -18.93 -14.51 6.16
CA GLY A 130 -19.71 -14.48 7.40
C GLY A 130 -20.59 -13.23 7.36
N GLY A 131 -21.92 -13.42 7.37
CA GLY A 131 -22.89 -12.35 7.18
C GLY A 131 -23.03 -11.42 8.38
N ASP A 132 -23.02 -10.12 8.06
CA ASP A 132 -23.38 -9.00 8.92
C ASP A 132 -24.90 -9.01 9.22
N GLY A 133 -25.25 -8.93 10.50
CA GLY A 133 -26.59 -8.73 11.01
C GLY A 133 -26.59 -7.45 11.83
N GLY A 134 -27.05 -6.35 11.24
CA GLY A 134 -26.82 -5.01 11.78
C GLY A 134 -27.34 -4.78 13.20
N ASN A 135 -26.62 -3.95 13.95
CA ASN A 135 -27.11 -2.82 14.76
C ASN A 135 -25.91 -2.07 15.39
N PRO A 136 -26.15 -1.06 16.24
CA PRO A 136 -25.89 0.36 16.04
C PRO A 136 -24.41 0.77 16.17
N THR A 137 -24.08 2.04 15.87
CA THR A 137 -22.79 2.69 16.19
C THR A 137 -22.16 2.12 17.47
N PRO A 138 -20.96 1.51 17.41
CA PRO A 138 -20.30 1.03 18.60
C PRO A 138 -19.77 2.21 19.41
N PRO A 139 -19.92 2.23 20.75
CA PRO A 139 -19.06 3.01 21.60
C PRO A 139 -17.62 2.43 21.55
N PRO A 140 -16.59 3.24 21.83
CA PRO A 140 -15.20 2.85 21.60
C PRO A 140 -14.73 1.79 22.62
N GLY A 141 -14.12 0.71 22.12
CA GLY A 141 -13.25 -0.16 22.92
C GLY A 141 -13.47 -1.67 22.75
N ASP A 142 -12.85 -2.28 21.74
CA ASP A 142 -12.17 -3.56 21.87
C ASP A 142 -10.92 -3.59 20.97
N GLY A 143 -9.81 -4.11 21.49
CA GLY A 143 -8.49 -4.06 20.84
C GLY A 143 -8.31 -5.09 19.72
N SER A 144 -9.24 -5.19 18.77
CA SER A 144 -9.01 -6.00 17.57
C SER A 144 -8.11 -5.25 16.58
N HIS A 145 -7.05 -5.92 16.10
CA HIS A 145 -6.19 -5.41 15.04
C HIS A 145 -7.04 -5.15 13.78
N ALA A 146 -7.10 -3.90 13.32
CA ALA A 146 -7.95 -3.49 12.21
C ALA A 146 -7.38 -3.94 10.87
N ASP A 147 -8.22 -4.05 9.83
CA ASP A 147 -7.74 -4.34 8.48
C ASP A 147 -6.92 -3.16 7.90
N ASN A 148 -7.41 -1.93 8.08
CA ASN A 148 -6.72 -0.71 7.67
C ASN A 148 -6.63 0.29 8.84
N PRO A 149 -5.42 0.60 9.35
CA PRO A 149 -5.25 1.46 10.51
C PRO A 149 -5.58 2.94 10.26
N PHE A 150 -5.55 3.40 9.01
CA PHE A 150 -5.76 4.80 8.63
C PHE A 150 -7.25 5.18 8.53
N THR A 151 -8.15 4.20 8.44
CA THR A 151 -9.58 4.46 8.28
C THR A 151 -10.24 5.01 9.55
N GLY A 152 -11.22 5.91 9.34
CA GLY A 152 -12.13 6.38 10.39
C GLY A 152 -11.50 7.28 11.45
N GLY A 153 -10.30 7.81 11.21
CA GLY A 153 -9.50 8.44 12.26
C GLY A 153 -8.64 9.63 11.83
N LYS A 154 -8.27 10.45 12.81
CA LYS A 154 -7.36 11.59 12.65
C LYS A 154 -5.91 11.13 12.79
N GLY A 155 -5.05 11.47 11.84
CA GLY A 155 -3.61 11.22 11.95
C GLY A 155 -2.93 12.15 12.96
N TYR A 156 -1.91 11.64 13.63
CA TYR A 156 -0.99 12.43 14.45
C TYR A 156 -0.27 13.49 13.60
N VAL A 157 -0.32 14.75 14.04
CA VAL A 157 0.45 15.85 13.44
C VAL A 157 1.67 16.08 14.31
N ASP A 158 2.85 15.87 13.76
CA ASP A 158 4.09 16.11 14.50
C ASP A 158 4.27 17.61 14.79
N PRO A 159 4.30 18.06 16.07
CA PRO A 159 4.40 19.46 16.39
C PRO A 159 5.76 20.08 16.01
N GLU A 160 6.83 19.28 15.95
CA GLU A 160 8.16 19.78 15.56
C GLU A 160 8.19 20.12 14.07
N TRP A 161 7.80 19.18 13.21
CA TRP A 161 7.64 19.44 11.78
C TRP A 161 6.61 20.54 11.51
N SER A 162 5.45 20.50 12.18
CA SER A 162 4.40 21.52 12.00
C SER A 162 4.92 22.93 12.29
N THR A 163 5.73 23.09 13.35
CA THR A 163 6.32 24.38 13.71
C THR A 163 7.30 24.86 12.64
N GLN A 164 8.15 23.98 12.11
CA GLN A 164 9.09 24.33 11.05
C GLN A 164 8.36 24.73 9.75
N ALA A 165 7.37 23.93 9.34
CA ALA A 165 6.54 24.21 8.18
C ALA A 165 5.81 25.55 8.32
N GLN A 166 5.22 25.87 9.49
CA GLN A 166 4.58 27.17 9.73
C GLN A 166 5.58 28.33 9.69
N GLY A 167 6.75 28.14 10.30
CA GLY A 167 7.83 29.13 10.36
C GLY A 167 8.37 29.50 8.97
N ASP A 168 8.29 28.58 8.01
CA ASP A 168 8.75 28.75 6.64
C ASP A 168 7.58 28.97 5.64
N GLY A 169 6.50 29.60 6.10
CA GLY A 169 5.38 30.02 5.25
C GLY A 169 4.41 28.92 4.81
N GLY A 170 4.60 27.69 5.26
CA GLY A 170 3.82 26.49 4.91
C GLY A 170 2.55 26.26 5.74
N SER A 171 1.87 27.32 6.19
CA SER A 171 0.66 27.22 7.02
C SER A 171 -0.44 26.33 6.41
N ALA A 172 -0.56 26.28 5.09
CA ALA A 172 -1.53 25.45 4.37
C ALA A 172 -1.29 23.93 4.52
N VAL A 173 -0.07 23.51 4.91
CA VAL A 173 0.31 22.10 4.99
C VAL A 173 0.74 21.68 6.39
N ALA A 174 1.00 22.62 7.29
CA ALA A 174 1.53 22.32 8.63
C ALA A 174 0.61 21.47 9.52
N ASN A 175 -0.68 21.33 9.17
CA ASN A 175 -1.62 20.46 9.89
C ASN A 175 -1.76 19.06 9.28
N GLN A 176 -0.91 18.69 8.31
CA GLN A 176 -0.92 17.36 7.72
C GLN A 176 -0.13 16.37 8.60
N PRO A 177 -0.59 15.11 8.71
CA PRO A 177 0.14 14.10 9.45
C PRO A 177 1.37 13.62 8.67
N THR A 178 2.54 13.67 9.31
CA THR A 178 3.82 13.15 8.81
C THR A 178 4.32 12.02 9.71
N ALA A 179 5.14 11.11 9.17
CA ALA A 179 5.79 10.08 9.99
C ALA A 179 6.99 10.65 10.76
N VAL A 180 7.22 10.11 11.96
CA VAL A 180 8.39 10.40 12.79
C VAL A 180 9.48 9.37 12.48
N TRP A 181 10.70 9.83 12.18
CA TRP A 181 11.81 8.95 11.81
C TRP A 181 12.64 8.60 13.05
N LEU A 182 12.76 7.30 13.33
CA LEU A 182 13.67 6.79 14.34
C LEU A 182 14.99 6.41 13.67
N ASP A 183 15.72 7.39 13.11
CA ASP A 183 16.87 7.16 12.21
C ASP A 183 18.20 6.82 12.93
N ARG A 184 18.16 6.69 14.26
CA ARG A 184 19.30 6.33 15.15
C ARG A 184 18.78 6.06 16.56
N ILE A 185 19.51 5.30 17.37
CA ILE A 185 19.19 4.99 18.78
C ILE A 185 18.85 6.25 19.58
N ALA A 186 19.60 7.34 19.40
CA ALA A 186 19.38 8.58 20.14
C ALA A 186 17.99 9.21 19.93
N THR A 187 17.33 8.97 18.79
CA THR A 187 15.97 9.50 18.54
C THR A 187 14.88 8.82 19.37
N ILE A 188 15.16 7.66 19.96
CA ILE A 188 14.20 6.96 20.83
C ILE A 188 13.91 7.81 22.07
N ASP A 189 14.95 8.35 22.70
CA ASP A 189 14.85 9.21 23.89
C ASP A 189 14.76 10.72 23.54
N GLY A 190 15.07 11.07 22.29
CA GLY A 190 15.11 12.44 21.78
C GLY A 190 16.54 12.89 21.52
N ALA A 191 16.79 13.39 20.31
CA ALA A 191 18.11 13.82 19.86
C ALA A 191 18.13 15.32 19.57
N ASN A 192 19.23 16.00 19.89
CA ASN A 192 19.46 17.42 19.57
C ASN A 192 18.35 18.37 20.07
N GLY A 193 17.75 18.04 21.22
CA GLY A 193 16.64 18.80 21.81
C GLY A 193 15.27 18.50 21.20
N GLY A 194 15.20 17.58 20.23
CA GLY A 194 13.96 17.09 19.64
C GLY A 194 13.24 16.06 20.50
N MET A 195 11.99 15.79 20.14
CA MET A 195 11.13 14.83 20.83
C MET A 195 11.61 13.38 20.63
N GLY A 196 11.57 12.59 21.70
CA GLY A 196 11.74 11.14 21.64
C GLY A 196 10.44 10.42 21.30
N LEU A 197 10.51 9.12 21.03
CA LEU A 197 9.35 8.26 20.71
C LEU A 197 8.22 8.40 21.74
N ARG A 198 8.56 8.36 23.04
CA ARG A 198 7.56 8.50 24.12
C ARG A 198 6.87 9.86 24.10
N ALA A 199 7.60 10.93 23.80
CA ALA A 199 7.04 12.27 23.72
C ALA A 199 6.08 12.42 22.52
N HIS A 200 6.42 11.82 21.38
CA HIS A 200 5.53 11.80 20.21
C HIS A 200 4.26 10.99 20.46
N LEU A 201 4.35 9.82 21.08
CA LEU A 201 3.18 9.03 21.44
C LEU A 201 2.28 9.76 22.46
N ASP A 202 2.87 10.46 23.43
CA ASP A 202 2.15 11.32 24.37
C ASP A 202 1.42 12.47 23.67
N ALA A 203 2.09 13.12 22.71
CA ALA A 203 1.49 14.17 21.90
C ALA A 203 0.36 13.62 21.00
N ALA A 204 0.52 12.44 20.42
CA ALA A 204 -0.51 11.78 19.61
C ALA A 204 -1.78 11.50 20.44
N VAL A 205 -1.63 10.94 21.63
CA VAL A 205 -2.75 10.72 22.56
C VAL A 205 -3.39 12.05 22.96
N ALA A 206 -2.60 13.07 23.29
CA ALA A 206 -3.11 14.39 23.66
C ALA A 206 -3.86 15.08 22.51
N GLN A 207 -3.47 14.84 21.25
CA GLN A 207 -4.16 15.35 20.06
C GLN A 207 -5.46 14.61 19.73
N GLY A 208 -5.78 13.52 20.45
CA GLY A 208 -6.85 12.60 20.10
C GLY A 208 -6.64 11.94 18.75
N ALA A 209 -5.37 11.67 18.38
CA ALA A 209 -5.04 10.99 17.14
C ALA A 209 -5.53 9.54 17.20
N SER A 210 -6.06 9.05 16.09
CA SER A 210 -6.46 7.66 15.91
C SER A 210 -5.30 6.79 15.45
N TYR A 211 -4.35 7.37 14.73
CA TYR A 211 -3.10 6.70 14.35
C TYR A 211 -1.90 7.64 14.41
N ALA A 212 -0.72 7.08 14.65
CA ALA A 212 0.57 7.75 14.56
C ALA A 212 1.53 6.90 13.71
N GLN A 213 2.42 7.56 12.96
CA GLN A 213 3.28 6.92 11.97
C GLN A 213 4.74 7.06 12.40
N PHE A 214 5.49 5.95 12.34
CA PHE A 214 6.90 5.90 12.71
C PHE A 214 7.70 5.14 11.65
N VAL A 215 8.91 5.60 11.34
CA VAL A 215 9.84 4.89 10.46
C VAL A 215 10.89 4.21 11.32
N ILE A 216 10.98 2.89 11.20
CA ILE A 216 12.03 2.06 11.79
C ILE A 216 13.15 1.99 10.75
N TYR A 217 14.30 2.58 11.04
CA TYR A 217 15.33 2.82 10.02
C TYR A 217 16.73 2.91 10.65
N ASP A 218 17.21 1.81 11.21
CA ASP A 218 18.57 1.77 11.78
C ASP A 218 19.24 0.39 11.61
N LEU A 219 18.89 -0.35 10.55
CA LEU A 219 19.54 -1.63 10.27
C LEU A 219 21.08 -1.55 10.30
N PRO A 220 21.78 -2.58 10.81
CA PRO A 220 23.23 -2.69 10.68
C PRO A 220 23.64 -2.61 9.22
N GLY A 221 24.62 -1.77 8.88
CA GLY A 221 25.05 -1.55 7.51
C GLY A 221 23.96 -0.97 6.61
N ARG A 222 23.10 -0.09 7.16
CA ARG A 222 22.02 0.62 6.46
C ARG A 222 22.46 1.20 5.11
N ASP A 223 21.54 1.31 4.15
CA ASP A 223 21.76 1.97 2.86
C ASP A 223 22.96 1.40 2.09
N CYS A 224 23.06 0.07 1.99
CA CYS A 224 24.27 -0.59 1.50
C CYS A 224 24.66 -0.24 0.05
N ALA A 225 23.73 0.32 -0.75
CA ALA A 225 23.99 0.75 -2.12
C ALA A 225 24.30 2.24 -2.25
N ALA A 226 24.14 3.01 -1.17
CA ALA A 226 24.54 4.41 -1.10
C ALA A 226 26.06 4.55 -1.25
N LEU A 227 26.52 5.69 -1.76
CA LEU A 227 27.94 6.02 -1.82
C LEU A 227 28.46 6.37 -0.41
N ALA A 228 27.60 6.92 0.43
CA ALA A 228 27.85 7.13 1.85
C ALA A 228 26.57 6.87 2.65
N SER A 229 26.55 5.77 3.39
CA SER A 229 25.48 5.49 4.36
C SER A 229 25.55 6.45 5.54
N ASN A 230 24.37 6.81 6.06
CA ASN A 230 24.22 7.61 7.27
C ASN A 230 23.85 6.75 8.51
N GLY A 231 23.91 5.42 8.39
CA GLY A 231 23.59 4.50 9.50
C GLY A 231 24.68 4.48 10.56
N GLU A 232 24.30 4.52 11.84
CA GLU A 232 25.27 4.51 12.95
C GLU A 232 25.79 3.10 13.28
N LEU A 233 25.02 2.08 12.90
CA LEU A 233 25.35 0.68 13.17
C LEU A 233 26.15 0.08 12.00
N GLY A 234 27.37 -0.36 12.29
CA GLY A 234 28.20 -1.10 11.36
C GLY A 234 27.61 -2.46 10.96
N PRO A 235 28.12 -3.10 9.89
CA PRO A 235 27.50 -4.27 9.26
C PRO A 235 27.40 -5.52 10.17
N THR A 236 28.13 -5.56 11.28
CA THR A 236 28.14 -6.68 12.24
C THR A 236 27.38 -6.39 13.54
N GLU A 237 26.79 -5.21 13.69
CA GLU A 237 26.17 -4.74 14.95
C GLU A 237 24.70 -5.17 15.12
N LEU A 238 24.33 -6.36 14.63
CA LEU A 238 22.95 -6.87 14.74
C LEU A 238 22.48 -6.96 16.20
N SER A 239 23.34 -7.37 17.14
CA SER A 239 22.95 -7.43 18.55
C SER A 239 22.58 -6.06 19.11
N ARG A 240 23.28 -5.00 18.69
CA ARG A 240 23.03 -3.62 19.14
C ARG A 240 21.73 -3.08 18.55
N TYR A 241 21.47 -3.35 17.26
CA TYR A 241 20.17 -3.08 16.64
C TYR A 241 19.01 -3.76 17.40
N GLN A 242 19.21 -4.99 17.86
CA GLN A 242 18.20 -5.71 18.62
C GLN A 242 17.98 -5.12 20.02
N SER A 243 19.06 -4.99 20.81
CA SER A 243 18.96 -4.64 22.23
C SER A 243 18.80 -3.16 22.52
N ASP A 244 19.41 -2.31 21.71
CA ASP A 244 19.53 -0.88 21.99
C ASP A 244 18.59 -0.05 21.11
N TYR A 245 18.07 -0.64 20.02
CA TYR A 245 17.17 0.04 19.09
C TYR A 245 15.75 -0.58 19.10
N ILE A 246 15.57 -1.82 18.60
CA ILE A 246 14.22 -2.43 18.49
C ILE A 246 13.59 -2.70 19.85
N ASP A 247 14.34 -3.25 20.82
CA ASP A 247 13.78 -3.62 22.13
C ASP A 247 13.23 -2.40 22.91
N PRO A 248 13.94 -1.27 23.01
CA PRO A 248 13.39 -0.05 23.62
C PRO A 248 12.17 0.50 22.88
N ILE A 249 12.17 0.50 21.54
CA ILE A 249 11.03 0.94 20.73
C ILE A 249 9.80 0.09 21.04
N ALA A 250 9.92 -1.24 20.97
CA ALA A 250 8.83 -2.17 21.25
C ALA A 250 8.32 -2.03 22.69
N SER A 251 9.22 -1.86 23.66
CA SER A 251 8.88 -1.63 25.06
C SER A 251 8.03 -0.36 25.26
N ILE A 252 8.39 0.74 24.58
CA ILE A 252 7.64 2.00 24.64
C ILE A 252 6.28 1.85 23.95
N MET A 253 6.23 1.26 22.75
CA MET A 253 4.98 1.09 21.99
C MET A 253 3.98 0.14 22.67
N ALA A 254 4.47 -0.83 23.44
CA ALA A 254 3.64 -1.78 24.20
C ALA A 254 3.05 -1.20 25.49
N ASP A 255 3.41 0.04 25.87
CA ASP A 255 2.86 0.68 27.06
C ASP A 255 1.33 0.82 26.93
N SER A 256 0.60 0.29 27.91
CA SER A 256 -0.87 0.31 27.97
C SER A 256 -1.48 1.71 27.81
N LYS A 257 -0.71 2.77 28.09
CA LYS A 257 -1.08 4.17 27.81
C LYS A 257 -1.45 4.41 26.35
N TYR A 258 -0.86 3.67 25.41
CA TYR A 258 -1.04 3.86 23.97
C TYR A 258 -1.94 2.81 23.33
N ALA A 259 -2.55 1.89 24.10
CA ALA A 259 -3.29 0.75 23.55
C ALA A 259 -4.44 1.12 22.59
N ASN A 260 -5.00 2.33 22.70
CA ASN A 260 -6.06 2.85 21.83
C ASN A 260 -5.54 3.63 20.60
N LEU A 261 -4.24 3.91 20.53
CA LEU A 261 -3.60 4.56 19.40
C LEU A 261 -3.09 3.48 18.44
N LYS A 262 -3.47 3.56 17.16
CA LYS A 262 -2.90 2.68 16.12
C LYS A 262 -1.51 3.19 15.76
N ILE A 263 -0.47 2.39 15.97
CA ILE A 263 0.91 2.76 15.72
C ILE A 263 1.33 2.12 14.40
N VAL A 264 1.41 2.91 13.34
CA VAL A 264 1.86 2.46 12.02
C VAL A 264 3.38 2.55 11.97
N THR A 265 4.04 1.44 11.61
CA THR A 265 5.50 1.35 11.50
C THR A 265 5.90 1.00 10.08
N TYR A 266 6.73 1.85 9.48
CA TYR A 266 7.36 1.61 8.18
C TYR A 266 8.72 0.98 8.41
N ILE A 267 8.89 -0.25 7.95
CA ILE A 267 10.01 -1.10 8.35
C ILE A 267 11.13 -1.01 7.31
N GLU A 268 12.21 -0.37 7.73
CA GLU A 268 13.53 -0.35 7.14
C GLU A 268 13.53 -0.01 5.63
N PRO A 269 13.22 1.24 5.27
CA PRO A 269 13.42 1.74 3.91
C PRO A 269 14.84 1.48 3.38
N ASP A 270 14.98 1.38 2.06
CA ASP A 270 16.28 1.19 1.37
C ASP A 270 17.10 -0.01 1.89
N SER A 271 16.42 -1.11 2.26
CA SER A 271 17.06 -2.31 2.82
C SER A 271 16.96 -3.54 1.91
N LEU A 272 15.91 -4.35 2.05
CA LEU A 272 15.74 -5.64 1.38
C LEU A 272 15.80 -5.57 -0.15
N PRO A 273 15.22 -4.56 -0.83
CA PRO A 273 15.36 -4.43 -2.29
C PRO A 273 16.82 -4.41 -2.77
N ASN A 274 17.75 -3.89 -1.98
CA ASN A 274 19.17 -3.90 -2.32
C ASN A 274 19.77 -5.30 -2.42
N LEU A 275 19.24 -6.27 -1.67
CA LEU A 275 19.69 -7.67 -1.74
C LEU A 275 19.32 -8.36 -3.06
N VAL A 276 18.41 -7.76 -3.83
CA VAL A 276 18.04 -8.20 -5.18
C VAL A 276 18.85 -7.45 -6.22
N THR A 277 18.95 -6.13 -6.11
CA THR A 277 19.43 -5.29 -7.21
C THR A 277 20.90 -4.89 -7.11
N ASN A 278 21.52 -4.95 -5.93
CA ASN A 278 22.83 -4.33 -5.66
C ASN A 278 23.86 -5.29 -5.06
N VAL A 279 23.67 -6.60 -5.21
CA VAL A 279 24.60 -7.66 -4.75
C VAL A 279 25.44 -8.29 -5.86
N SER A 280 24.99 -8.15 -7.11
CA SER A 280 25.63 -8.75 -8.29
C SER A 280 25.48 -7.84 -9.52
N GLY A 281 26.21 -8.17 -10.59
CA GLY A 281 26.22 -7.34 -11.80
C GLY A 281 26.93 -6.00 -11.61
N ASN A 282 26.67 -5.06 -12.52
CA ASN A 282 27.38 -3.77 -12.56
C ASN A 282 26.95 -2.82 -11.44
N THR A 283 25.79 -3.04 -10.83
CA THR A 283 25.24 -2.22 -9.75
C THR A 283 25.76 -2.63 -8.37
N ALA A 284 26.45 -3.78 -8.27
CA ALA A 284 26.88 -4.38 -7.02
C ALA A 284 27.74 -3.47 -6.15
N THR A 285 27.54 -3.52 -4.84
CA THR A 285 28.42 -2.90 -3.85
C THR A 285 28.97 -3.95 -2.88
N THR A 286 30.19 -3.73 -2.38
CA THR A 286 30.78 -4.59 -1.34
C THR A 286 29.95 -4.57 -0.06
N ALA A 287 29.33 -3.43 0.28
CA ALA A 287 28.46 -3.33 1.44
C ALA A 287 27.21 -4.22 1.28
N CYS A 288 26.51 -4.19 0.15
CA CYS A 288 25.34 -5.06 -0.05
C CYS A 288 25.72 -6.54 -0.12
N GLN A 289 26.86 -6.86 -0.73
CA GLN A 289 27.40 -8.23 -0.67
C GLN A 289 27.69 -8.68 0.76
N THR A 290 28.23 -7.79 1.60
CA THR A 290 28.47 -8.08 3.02
C THR A 290 27.14 -8.34 3.74
N MET A 291 26.13 -7.50 3.52
CA MET A 291 24.81 -7.67 4.14
C MET A 291 24.06 -8.92 3.66
N GLN A 292 24.24 -9.30 2.40
CA GLN A 292 23.73 -10.57 1.88
C GLN A 292 24.44 -11.76 2.53
N GLN A 293 25.77 -11.73 2.62
CA GLN A 293 26.58 -12.83 3.15
C GLN A 293 26.36 -13.07 4.64
N ASN A 294 26.25 -12.01 5.44
CA ASN A 294 26.01 -12.13 6.88
C ASN A 294 24.51 -12.35 7.21
N GLY A 295 23.60 -12.01 6.29
CA GLY A 295 22.15 -12.11 6.42
C GLY A 295 21.53 -11.11 7.39
N ASN A 296 22.23 -10.05 7.77
CA ASN A 296 21.81 -9.16 8.86
C ASN A 296 20.63 -8.24 8.49
N TYR A 297 20.43 -7.90 7.20
CA TYR A 297 19.18 -7.26 6.76
C TYR A 297 17.98 -8.17 7.01
N VAL A 298 18.02 -9.42 6.55
CA VAL A 298 16.94 -10.39 6.75
C VAL A 298 16.68 -10.64 8.24
N LYS A 299 17.73 -10.90 9.02
CA LYS A 299 17.61 -11.15 10.47
C LYS A 299 17.11 -9.94 11.24
N GLY A 300 17.56 -8.73 10.88
CA GLY A 300 17.15 -7.49 11.52
C GLY A 300 15.68 -7.17 11.22
N VAL A 301 15.25 -7.26 9.97
CA VAL A 301 13.84 -7.09 9.59
C VAL A 301 12.96 -8.13 10.28
N GLN A 302 13.35 -9.41 10.29
CA GLN A 302 12.60 -10.45 11.01
C GLN A 302 12.48 -10.15 12.51
N TYR A 303 13.54 -9.65 13.13
CA TYR A 303 13.52 -9.28 14.55
C TYR A 303 12.56 -8.11 14.82
N ALA A 304 12.62 -7.06 14.00
CA ALA A 304 11.71 -5.91 14.09
C ALA A 304 10.25 -6.35 13.92
N LEU A 305 9.93 -7.12 12.88
CA LEU A 305 8.59 -7.67 12.67
C LEU A 305 8.11 -8.52 13.86
N ASN A 306 8.95 -9.43 14.37
CA ASN A 306 8.60 -10.26 15.52
C ASN A 306 8.26 -9.46 16.78
N LYS A 307 9.01 -8.39 17.05
CA LYS A 307 8.83 -7.57 18.25
C LYS A 307 7.64 -6.62 18.12
N LEU A 308 7.51 -5.98 16.97
CA LEU A 308 6.51 -4.94 16.74
C LEU A 308 5.13 -5.54 16.49
N HIS A 309 5.00 -6.55 15.62
CA HIS A 309 3.71 -7.20 15.35
C HIS A 309 3.12 -7.95 16.57
N ALA A 310 3.96 -8.30 17.55
CA ALA A 310 3.47 -8.88 18.81
C ALA A 310 2.65 -7.90 19.66
N ILE A 311 2.68 -6.60 19.35
CA ILE A 311 1.96 -5.54 20.03
C ILE A 311 0.66 -5.27 19.26
N SER A 312 -0.50 -5.52 19.89
CA SER A 312 -1.78 -5.62 19.19
C SER A 312 -2.22 -4.36 18.42
N ASN A 313 -1.77 -3.17 18.84
CA ASN A 313 -2.07 -1.89 18.22
C ASN A 313 -0.94 -1.37 17.30
N VAL A 314 0.11 -2.16 17.04
CA VAL A 314 1.20 -1.81 16.12
C VAL A 314 1.02 -2.52 14.78
N TYR A 315 1.04 -1.75 13.69
CA TYR A 315 0.83 -2.20 12.32
C TYR A 315 2.15 -2.08 11.55
N THR A 316 2.59 -3.16 10.90
CA THR A 316 3.90 -3.27 10.24
C THR A 316 3.77 -3.23 8.71
N TYR A 317 4.29 -2.16 8.10
CA TYR A 317 4.36 -2.01 6.66
C TYR A 317 5.82 -2.16 6.21
N LEU A 318 6.13 -3.22 5.47
CA LEU A 318 7.46 -3.43 4.90
C LEU A 318 7.73 -2.44 3.76
N ASP A 319 8.89 -1.80 3.74
CA ASP A 319 9.29 -0.99 2.58
C ASP A 319 9.55 -1.86 1.34
N ALA A 320 8.91 -1.50 0.23
CA ALA A 320 8.94 -2.19 -1.04
C ALA A 320 9.53 -1.30 -2.16
N GLY A 321 10.41 -0.37 -1.83
CA GLY A 321 11.05 0.50 -2.81
C GLY A 321 10.03 1.33 -3.61
N HIS A 322 10.19 1.40 -4.93
CA HIS A 322 9.29 2.12 -5.83
C HIS A 322 9.37 1.53 -7.25
N HIS A 323 8.47 1.94 -8.16
CA HIS A 323 8.41 1.36 -9.51
C HIS A 323 9.72 1.55 -10.28
N GLY A 324 10.36 2.72 -10.12
CA GLY A 324 11.65 3.08 -10.72
C GLY A 324 12.84 2.31 -10.17
N TRP A 325 12.63 1.35 -9.26
CA TRP A 325 13.63 0.43 -8.74
C TRP A 325 13.24 -1.03 -8.98
N LEU A 326 12.02 -1.42 -8.64
CA LEU A 326 11.56 -2.81 -8.68
C LEU A 326 10.62 -3.14 -9.85
N GLY A 327 10.30 -2.18 -10.71
CA GLY A 327 9.31 -2.34 -11.76
C GLY A 327 9.72 -3.19 -12.97
N TRP A 328 10.99 -3.57 -13.09
CA TRP A 328 11.46 -4.51 -14.11
C TRP A 328 11.21 -5.95 -13.73
N ASP A 329 10.85 -6.82 -14.68
CA ASP A 329 10.64 -8.26 -14.46
C ASP A 329 11.80 -8.92 -13.70
N SER A 330 13.04 -8.50 -13.98
CA SER A 330 14.26 -9.01 -13.33
C SER A 330 14.36 -8.70 -11.84
N ASN A 331 13.62 -7.70 -11.36
CA ASN A 331 13.65 -7.22 -9.98
C ASN A 331 12.32 -7.52 -9.26
N PHE A 332 11.21 -7.33 -9.96
CA PHE A 332 9.84 -7.42 -9.44
C PHE A 332 9.54 -8.76 -8.75
N GLY A 333 9.63 -9.86 -9.51
CA GLY A 333 9.37 -11.20 -8.97
C GLY A 333 10.35 -11.59 -7.85
N PRO A 334 11.68 -11.46 -8.07
CA PRO A 334 12.66 -11.76 -7.03
C PRO A 334 12.50 -10.95 -5.74
N ALA A 335 12.11 -9.67 -5.83
CA ALA A 335 11.84 -8.86 -4.65
C ALA A 335 10.60 -9.35 -3.89
N ALA A 336 9.48 -9.62 -4.57
CA ALA A 336 8.28 -10.18 -3.94
C ALA A 336 8.58 -11.53 -3.24
N GLN A 337 9.36 -12.40 -3.88
CA GLN A 337 9.80 -13.68 -3.31
C GLN A 337 10.71 -13.50 -2.09
N LEU A 338 11.61 -12.50 -2.13
CA LEU A 338 12.44 -12.16 -0.97
C LEU A 338 11.58 -11.71 0.21
N PHE A 339 10.62 -10.80 -0.01
CA PHE A 339 9.69 -10.35 1.04
C PHE A 339 8.91 -11.53 1.64
N ALA A 340 8.37 -12.42 0.82
CA ALA A 340 7.68 -13.62 1.30
C ALA A 340 8.60 -14.54 2.12
N THR A 341 9.85 -14.70 1.69
CA THR A 341 10.85 -15.51 2.41
C THR A 341 11.21 -14.90 3.77
N VAL A 342 11.42 -13.58 3.81
CA VAL A 342 11.70 -12.84 5.05
C VAL A 342 10.53 -13.00 6.01
N ALA A 343 9.31 -12.70 5.57
CA ALA A 343 8.12 -12.76 6.41
C ALA A 343 7.84 -14.18 6.92
N ARG A 344 7.98 -15.22 6.09
CA ARG A 344 7.82 -16.64 6.53
C ARG A 344 8.80 -17.06 7.62
N GLY A 345 9.95 -16.40 7.74
CA GLY A 345 10.93 -16.67 8.80
C GLY A 345 10.62 -15.97 10.14
N THR A 346 9.56 -15.17 10.21
CA THR A 346 9.07 -14.58 11.47
C THR A 346 8.20 -15.57 12.25
N THR A 347 7.90 -15.25 13.51
CA THR A 347 7.07 -16.08 14.40
C THR A 347 5.62 -16.17 13.93
N ALA A 348 5.04 -15.11 13.35
CA ALA A 348 3.69 -15.15 12.78
C ALA A 348 3.68 -15.41 11.26
N GLY A 349 4.84 -15.69 10.67
CA GLY A 349 5.00 -15.91 9.24
C GLY A 349 4.61 -14.66 8.43
N VAL A 350 3.93 -14.87 7.30
CA VAL A 350 3.44 -13.77 6.45
C VAL A 350 2.47 -12.81 7.16
N ASN A 351 1.83 -13.25 8.26
CA ASN A 351 0.92 -12.40 9.03
C ASN A 351 1.65 -11.39 9.91
N SER A 352 2.97 -11.47 10.06
CA SER A 352 3.75 -10.42 10.74
C SER A 352 3.84 -9.12 9.94
N VAL A 353 3.20 -9.04 8.77
CA VAL A 353 3.22 -7.91 7.84
C VAL A 353 1.78 -7.55 7.48
N ASP A 354 1.34 -6.38 7.92
CA ASP A 354 -0.01 -5.86 7.64
C ASP A 354 -0.10 -5.26 6.24
N GLY A 355 1.03 -4.79 5.70
CA GLY A 355 1.09 -4.27 4.35
C GLY A 355 2.48 -3.91 3.88
N PHE A 356 2.54 -3.15 2.80
CA PHE A 356 3.78 -2.66 2.21
C PHE A 356 3.69 -1.17 1.93
N VAL A 357 4.78 -0.46 2.11
CA VAL A 357 4.91 0.95 1.71
C VAL A 357 5.83 1.06 0.50
N ILE A 358 5.44 1.89 -0.47
CA ILE A 358 6.22 2.21 -1.66
C ILE A 358 6.47 3.72 -1.73
N ASN A 359 7.52 4.10 -2.47
CA ASN A 359 7.94 5.47 -2.72
C ASN A 359 8.45 6.24 -1.50
N THR A 360 8.76 5.55 -0.39
CA THR A 360 9.26 6.15 0.85
C THR A 360 10.44 7.06 0.58
N ALA A 361 10.31 8.35 0.93
CA ALA A 361 11.32 9.38 0.67
C ALA A 361 11.75 9.51 -0.81
N ASN A 362 10.95 9.04 -1.76
CA ASN A 362 11.24 9.14 -3.19
C ASN A 362 10.26 10.11 -3.88
N TYR A 363 10.29 10.13 -5.21
CA TYR A 363 9.65 11.16 -6.03
C TYR A 363 8.85 10.57 -7.19
N SER A 364 8.74 9.25 -7.29
CA SER A 364 8.00 8.62 -8.39
C SER A 364 6.52 9.00 -8.29
N PRO A 365 5.90 9.47 -9.38
CA PRO A 365 4.56 10.02 -9.34
C PRO A 365 3.55 8.94 -8.98
N THR A 366 2.48 9.31 -8.26
CA THR A 366 1.39 8.39 -7.95
C THR A 366 0.73 7.86 -9.21
N THR A 367 0.56 8.71 -10.23
CA THR A 367 0.00 8.37 -11.54
C THR A 367 0.69 9.19 -12.63
N GLU A 368 0.94 8.59 -13.79
CA GLU A 368 1.31 9.31 -15.01
C GLU A 368 0.07 9.51 -15.91
N PRO A 369 -0.54 10.71 -15.92
CA PRO A 369 -1.83 10.91 -16.60
C PRO A 369 -1.74 10.95 -18.13
N TYR A 370 -0.55 11.18 -18.70
CA TYR A 370 -0.37 11.39 -20.14
C TYR A 370 0.60 10.40 -20.78
N LEU A 371 1.42 9.69 -20.00
CA LEU A 371 2.39 8.73 -20.49
C LEU A 371 1.81 7.30 -20.39
N PRO A 372 1.38 6.68 -21.50
CA PRO A 372 0.92 5.30 -21.48
C PRO A 372 2.10 4.33 -21.35
N VAL A 373 1.86 3.17 -20.75
CA VAL A 373 2.80 2.03 -20.81
C VAL A 373 2.44 1.12 -21.98
N ASN A 374 3.31 1.02 -22.97
CA ASN A 374 3.19 0.08 -24.09
C ASN A 374 4.58 -0.25 -24.66
N ASP A 375 4.65 -1.17 -25.63
CA ASP A 375 5.92 -1.60 -26.22
C ASP A 375 6.75 -0.45 -26.82
N GLN A 376 6.11 0.62 -27.28
CA GLN A 376 6.81 1.78 -27.83
C GLN A 376 7.37 2.67 -26.72
N THR A 377 6.57 3.10 -25.75
CA THR A 377 7.03 3.99 -24.66
C THR A 377 8.06 3.34 -23.75
N ARG A 378 7.96 2.02 -23.56
CA ARG A 378 8.97 1.22 -22.85
C ARG A 378 10.35 1.26 -23.50
N GLN A 379 10.45 1.50 -24.81
CA GLN A 379 11.76 1.64 -25.49
C GLN A 379 12.41 3.01 -25.26
N SER A 380 11.72 3.97 -24.63
CA SER A 380 12.32 5.26 -24.31
C SER A 380 13.43 5.13 -23.27
N LYS A 381 14.37 6.07 -23.28
CA LYS A 381 15.48 6.12 -22.31
C LYS A 381 15.02 6.31 -20.87
N TRP A 382 13.87 6.95 -20.67
CA TRP A 382 13.34 7.22 -19.34
C TRP A 382 12.64 6.01 -18.73
N VAL A 383 11.80 5.33 -19.52
CA VAL A 383 11.09 4.13 -19.06
C VAL A 383 12.01 2.92 -19.03
N ASP A 384 12.96 2.83 -19.97
CA ASP A 384 14.00 1.80 -20.03
C ASP A 384 13.48 0.38 -19.82
N TRP A 385 12.44 0.00 -20.56
CA TRP A 385 11.77 -1.30 -20.50
C TRP A 385 11.02 -1.63 -19.21
N ASN A 386 10.90 -0.70 -18.27
CA ASN A 386 10.06 -0.86 -17.09
C ASN A 386 8.58 -1.06 -17.48
N TYR A 387 7.86 -1.92 -16.77
CA TYR A 387 6.43 -2.16 -16.99
C TYR A 387 5.52 -1.14 -16.31
N TYR A 388 6.11 -0.25 -15.54
CA TYR A 388 5.41 0.74 -14.75
C TYR A 388 6.07 2.10 -14.97
N VAL A 389 5.26 3.14 -14.92
CA VAL A 389 5.71 4.54 -15.00
C VAL A 389 5.21 5.35 -13.80
N ASP A 390 4.47 4.71 -12.89
CA ASP A 390 3.90 5.31 -11.71
C ASP A 390 3.71 4.29 -10.58
N GLU A 391 3.48 4.81 -9.37
CA GLU A 391 3.36 4.00 -8.16
C GLU A 391 2.01 3.30 -8.02
N SER A 392 0.93 3.83 -8.60
CA SER A 392 -0.39 3.20 -8.49
C SER A 392 -0.46 1.89 -9.29
N SER A 393 0.04 1.89 -10.52
CA SER A 393 0.09 0.68 -11.35
C SER A 393 1.06 -0.36 -10.78
N PHE A 394 2.24 0.08 -10.36
CA PHE A 394 3.23 -0.78 -9.69
C PHE A 394 2.68 -1.38 -8.40
N GLY A 395 2.18 -0.56 -7.48
CA GLY A 395 1.67 -1.02 -6.19
C GLY A 395 0.51 -2.01 -6.33
N ALA A 396 -0.42 -1.76 -7.26
CA ALA A 396 -1.52 -2.67 -7.53
C ALA A 396 -1.03 -4.03 -8.02
N ALA A 397 -0.10 -4.05 -8.98
CA ALA A 397 0.47 -5.30 -9.51
C ALA A 397 1.32 -6.02 -8.46
N PHE A 398 2.16 -5.29 -7.73
CA PHE A 398 3.08 -5.84 -6.73
C PHE A 398 2.31 -6.48 -5.58
N ARG A 399 1.22 -5.86 -5.14
CA ARG A 399 0.28 -6.46 -4.17
C ARG A 399 -0.26 -7.81 -4.63
N GLN A 400 -0.67 -7.93 -5.90
CA GLN A 400 -1.17 -9.21 -6.43
C GLN A 400 -0.07 -10.27 -6.46
N GLN A 401 1.15 -9.88 -6.82
CA GLN A 401 2.30 -10.79 -6.78
C GLN A 401 2.61 -11.26 -5.36
N LEU A 402 2.61 -10.35 -4.38
CA LEU A 402 2.80 -10.69 -2.96
C LEU A 402 1.73 -11.66 -2.45
N ILE A 403 0.46 -11.46 -2.82
CA ILE A 403 -0.63 -12.40 -2.49
C ILE A 403 -0.39 -13.76 -3.15
N SER A 404 0.03 -13.79 -4.42
CA SER A 404 0.41 -15.03 -5.10
C SER A 404 1.60 -15.73 -4.44
N ASP A 405 2.50 -14.96 -3.84
CA ASP A 405 3.65 -15.46 -3.08
C ASP A 405 3.28 -15.80 -1.61
N GLY A 406 1.98 -15.76 -1.27
CA GLY A 406 1.43 -16.33 -0.04
C GLY A 406 1.12 -15.33 1.05
N PHE A 407 1.23 -14.02 0.81
CA PHE A 407 0.69 -13.03 1.75
C PHE A 407 -0.85 -13.07 1.77
N PRO A 408 -1.50 -12.74 2.90
CA PRO A 408 -2.95 -12.69 2.98
C PRO A 408 -3.53 -11.70 1.98
N SER A 409 -4.71 -11.99 1.44
CA SER A 409 -5.41 -11.07 0.53
C SER A 409 -5.82 -9.74 1.15
N GLY A 410 -5.73 -9.62 2.49
CA GLY A 410 -5.99 -8.40 3.26
C GLY A 410 -4.83 -7.42 3.30
N ILE A 411 -3.61 -7.78 2.86
CA ILE A 411 -2.49 -6.83 2.90
C ILE A 411 -2.81 -5.53 2.16
N GLY A 412 -2.42 -4.39 2.72
CA GLY A 412 -2.63 -3.08 2.11
C GLY A 412 -1.35 -2.45 1.57
N MET A 413 -1.48 -1.59 0.57
CA MET A 413 -0.37 -0.79 0.04
C MET A 413 -0.46 0.65 0.54
N VAL A 414 0.65 1.22 0.98
CA VAL A 414 0.79 2.65 1.27
C VAL A 414 1.70 3.28 0.22
N ILE A 415 1.34 4.45 -0.29
CA ILE A 415 2.24 5.26 -1.14
C ILE A 415 2.69 6.48 -0.35
N ASP A 416 4.00 6.67 -0.20
CA ASP A 416 4.53 7.96 0.23
C ASP A 416 4.33 9.00 -0.89
N THR A 417 3.47 9.95 -0.61
CA THR A 417 3.05 11.03 -1.52
C THR A 417 3.58 12.39 -1.07
N SER A 418 4.53 12.41 -0.13
CA SER A 418 5.10 13.63 0.44
C SER A 418 5.65 14.59 -0.62
N ARG A 419 6.35 14.07 -1.65
CA ARG A 419 7.14 14.90 -2.59
C ARG A 419 6.98 14.51 -4.07
N ASN A 420 5.93 13.76 -4.41
CA ASN A 420 5.77 13.17 -5.74
C ASN A 420 4.68 13.83 -6.62
N GLY A 421 4.26 15.05 -6.29
CA GLY A 421 3.18 15.72 -7.02
C GLY A 421 3.57 16.18 -8.42
N TRP A 422 4.80 16.67 -8.58
CA TRP A 422 5.29 17.24 -9.85
C TRP A 422 4.31 18.25 -10.47
N GLY A 423 3.91 19.24 -9.68
CA GLY A 423 3.07 20.35 -10.11
C GLY A 423 3.87 21.52 -10.66
N GLY A 424 3.37 22.73 -10.37
CA GLY A 424 3.95 23.96 -10.88
C GLY A 424 3.76 24.13 -12.40
N SER A 425 4.35 25.20 -12.94
CA SER A 425 4.19 25.57 -14.35
C SER A 425 4.87 24.61 -15.34
N SER A 426 5.76 23.75 -14.85
CA SER A 426 6.49 22.77 -15.67
C SER A 426 5.77 21.44 -15.83
N ARG A 427 4.65 21.23 -15.10
CA ARG A 427 3.82 20.03 -15.25
C ARG A 427 3.21 19.98 -16.65
N PRO A 428 3.36 18.87 -17.40
CA PRO A 428 2.63 18.69 -18.66
C PRO A 428 1.12 18.86 -18.48
N THR A 429 0.45 19.36 -19.51
CA THR A 429 -1.00 19.61 -19.48
C THR A 429 -1.79 18.65 -20.38
N GLY A 430 -1.10 17.76 -21.09
CA GLY A 430 -1.70 16.84 -22.04
C GLY A 430 -0.66 15.97 -22.75
N PRO A 431 -1.14 15.03 -23.59
CA PRO A 431 -0.28 14.18 -24.41
C PRO A 431 0.49 14.99 -25.46
N SER A 432 1.61 14.44 -25.93
CA SER A 432 2.47 15.05 -26.94
C SER A 432 2.11 14.57 -28.34
N SER A 433 2.29 15.43 -29.33
CA SER A 433 2.20 15.04 -30.76
C SER A 433 3.56 14.65 -31.35
N ALA A 434 4.60 14.54 -30.52
CA ALA A 434 5.94 14.18 -30.98
C ALA A 434 5.98 12.73 -31.46
N THR A 435 6.68 12.49 -32.58
CA THR A 435 6.84 11.14 -33.15
C THR A 435 8.14 10.46 -32.72
N ASP A 436 9.15 11.23 -32.29
CA ASP A 436 10.34 10.66 -31.64
C ASP A 436 10.00 10.24 -30.22
N ILE A 437 10.28 8.99 -29.86
CA ILE A 437 9.78 8.41 -28.62
C ILE A 437 10.35 9.07 -27.37
N ASN A 438 11.62 9.48 -27.39
CA ASN A 438 12.22 10.15 -26.24
C ASN A 438 11.68 11.57 -26.08
N THR A 439 11.45 12.26 -27.20
CA THR A 439 10.81 13.59 -27.22
C THR A 439 9.37 13.51 -26.72
N GLN A 440 8.63 12.48 -27.14
CA GLN A 440 7.26 12.21 -26.68
C GLN A 440 7.24 11.97 -25.16
N VAL A 441 7.98 10.97 -24.68
CA VAL A 441 7.98 10.60 -23.25
C VAL A 441 8.42 11.77 -22.37
N ASN A 442 9.45 12.54 -22.76
CA ASN A 442 9.89 13.71 -22.00
C ASN A 442 8.88 14.87 -21.99
N ALA A 443 8.02 14.95 -23.00
CA ALA A 443 6.94 15.94 -23.05
C ALA A 443 5.71 15.50 -22.23
N GLU A 444 5.48 14.20 -22.10
CA GLU A 444 4.28 13.63 -21.45
C GLU A 444 4.47 13.36 -19.96
N ARG A 445 5.66 12.93 -19.52
CA ARG A 445 5.93 12.55 -18.13
C ARG A 445 5.83 13.73 -17.17
N VAL A 446 5.12 13.52 -16.06
CA VAL A 446 5.06 14.49 -14.96
C VAL A 446 6.30 14.40 -14.10
N ASP A 447 6.86 13.22 -13.89
CA ASP A 447 8.18 13.09 -13.23
C ASP A 447 9.22 13.82 -14.08
N ARG A 448 9.92 14.81 -13.51
CA ARG A 448 10.89 15.64 -14.25
C ARG A 448 12.35 15.34 -13.92
N ARG A 449 12.66 14.28 -13.17
CA ARG A 449 14.06 13.96 -12.85
C ARG A 449 14.87 13.64 -14.11
N PRO A 450 16.21 13.72 -14.04
CA PRO A 450 17.08 13.23 -15.11
C PRO A 450 16.97 11.71 -15.29
N HIS A 451 16.95 10.95 -14.20
CA HIS A 451 16.75 9.50 -14.16
C HIS A 451 15.85 9.07 -12.98
N VAL A 452 15.10 7.97 -13.11
CA VAL A 452 14.25 7.44 -12.02
C VAL A 452 15.02 6.98 -10.77
N GLY A 453 16.32 6.72 -10.94
CA GLY A 453 17.26 6.39 -9.87
C GLY A 453 17.83 7.60 -9.11
N ASP A 454 17.45 8.82 -9.51
CA ASP A 454 17.85 10.04 -8.80
C ASP A 454 16.92 10.25 -7.60
N TRP A 455 17.49 10.14 -6.39
CA TRP A 455 16.75 10.04 -5.14
C TRP A 455 16.99 11.19 -4.15
N CYS A 456 18.07 11.96 -4.29
CA CYS A 456 18.42 12.96 -3.28
C CYS A 456 18.01 14.37 -3.68
N ASN A 457 17.26 15.06 -2.82
CA ASN A 457 16.92 16.48 -2.88
C ASN A 457 16.48 16.94 -4.28
N GLN A 458 15.57 16.21 -4.92
CA GLN A 458 15.30 16.38 -6.34
C GLN A 458 14.73 17.76 -6.68
N SER A 459 15.42 18.44 -7.59
CA SER A 459 15.00 19.74 -8.10
C SER A 459 13.73 19.64 -8.94
N GLY A 460 12.83 20.60 -8.77
CA GLY A 460 11.53 20.65 -9.45
C GLY A 460 10.45 19.76 -8.83
N ALA A 461 10.77 18.98 -7.79
CA ALA A 461 9.79 18.20 -7.05
C ALA A 461 8.69 19.09 -6.43
N GLY A 462 7.56 18.47 -6.09
CA GLY A 462 6.38 19.14 -5.57
C GLY A 462 5.65 18.27 -4.56
N LEU A 463 4.97 18.89 -3.57
CA LEU A 463 4.11 18.15 -2.66
C LEU A 463 3.07 17.34 -3.44
N GLY A 464 2.88 16.07 -3.09
CA GLY A 464 1.88 15.23 -3.73
C GLY A 464 0.48 15.38 -3.14
N ALA A 465 -0.31 14.32 -3.32
CA ALA A 465 -1.57 14.16 -2.61
C ALA A 465 -1.35 14.29 -1.10
N ARG A 466 -2.28 14.94 -0.40
CA ARG A 466 -2.22 15.00 1.06
C ARG A 466 -2.61 13.63 1.64
N PRO A 467 -2.18 13.30 2.87
CA PRO A 467 -2.52 12.03 3.50
C PRO A 467 -4.01 11.72 3.40
N THR A 468 -4.33 10.56 2.82
CA THR A 468 -5.69 10.14 2.46
C THR A 468 -5.83 8.66 2.73
N ALA A 469 -6.78 8.27 3.58
CA ALA A 469 -7.09 6.88 3.85
C ALA A 469 -7.91 6.26 2.70
N ALA A 470 -7.62 5.00 2.38
CA ALA A 470 -8.29 4.18 1.37
C ALA A 470 -8.51 4.90 0.02
N PRO A 471 -7.46 5.48 -0.61
CA PRO A 471 -7.62 6.28 -1.84
C PRO A 471 -8.04 5.44 -3.06
N ALA A 472 -7.75 4.12 -3.03
CA ALA A 472 -8.11 3.18 -4.09
C ALA A 472 -8.16 1.74 -3.52
N SER A 473 -8.78 0.82 -4.26
CA SER A 473 -8.81 -0.60 -3.88
C SER A 473 -7.40 -1.17 -3.73
N GLY A 474 -7.14 -1.84 -2.61
CA GLY A 474 -5.83 -2.44 -2.30
C GLY A 474 -4.79 -1.44 -1.78
N PHE A 475 -5.13 -0.15 -1.66
CA PHE A 475 -4.29 0.87 -1.06
C PHE A 475 -4.89 1.33 0.27
N ASP A 476 -4.12 1.21 1.34
CA ASP A 476 -4.56 1.63 2.67
C ASP A 476 -4.51 3.13 2.86
N ALA A 477 -3.46 3.76 2.32
CA ALA A 477 -3.29 5.20 2.41
C ALA A 477 -2.37 5.77 1.33
N TYR A 478 -2.64 7.01 0.96
CA TYR A 478 -1.55 7.94 0.66
C TYR A 478 -1.09 8.51 2.00
N ALA A 479 0.22 8.47 2.24
CA ALA A 479 0.84 8.96 3.46
C ALA A 479 1.95 9.96 3.13
N TRP A 480 2.30 10.82 4.08
CA TRP A 480 3.55 11.58 4.03
C TRP A 480 4.52 10.90 4.99
N VAL A 481 5.34 10.01 4.44
CA VAL A 481 6.30 9.24 5.24
C VAL A 481 7.56 10.06 5.45
N LYS A 482 8.18 10.56 4.38
CA LYS A 482 9.20 11.59 4.50
C LYS A 482 8.55 12.96 4.81
N PRO A 483 8.91 13.64 5.92
CA PRO A 483 8.37 14.96 6.21
C PRO A 483 8.84 15.97 5.14
N PRO A 484 7.92 16.63 4.40
CA PRO A 484 8.33 17.59 3.39
C PRO A 484 9.14 18.74 3.98
N GLY A 485 10.27 19.07 3.35
CA GLY A 485 11.19 20.11 3.82
C GLY A 485 12.39 19.56 4.58
N GLU A 486 12.41 18.30 4.98
CA GLU A 486 13.63 17.67 5.46
C GLU A 486 14.53 17.22 4.32
N SER A 487 15.81 17.59 4.40
CA SER A 487 16.84 17.16 3.44
C SER A 487 16.98 15.64 3.40
N ASP A 488 17.32 15.13 2.22
CA ASP A 488 17.70 13.72 2.00
C ASP A 488 19.18 13.48 2.37
N GLY A 489 20.01 14.50 2.27
CA GLY A 489 21.46 14.43 2.50
C GLY A 489 22.16 15.74 2.13
N SER A 490 23.35 15.96 2.68
CA SER A 490 24.09 17.21 2.42
C SER A 490 24.70 17.23 1.03
N SER A 491 24.60 18.37 0.34
CA SER A 491 25.13 18.53 -1.03
C SER A 491 26.67 18.66 -1.09
N LYS A 492 27.33 18.61 0.07
CA LYS A 492 28.79 18.67 0.27
C LYS A 492 29.12 18.03 1.62
N SER A 493 30.40 17.79 1.89
CA SER A 493 30.83 17.38 3.22
C SER A 493 30.59 18.48 4.25
N ILE A 494 29.85 18.15 5.32
CA ILE A 494 29.56 19.01 6.46
C ILE A 494 30.04 18.29 7.72
N PRO A 495 31.02 18.83 8.47
CA PRO A 495 31.40 18.27 9.78
C PRO A 495 30.21 18.23 10.72
N ASN A 496 29.97 17.07 11.33
CA ASN A 496 28.85 16.84 12.24
C ASN A 496 29.19 15.75 13.26
N ASP A 497 28.38 15.67 14.32
CA ASP A 497 28.43 14.68 15.39
C ASP A 497 27.30 13.63 15.29
N GLU A 498 26.58 13.61 14.16
CA GLU A 498 25.48 12.68 13.87
C GLU A 498 25.95 11.45 13.07
N GLY A 499 27.24 11.36 12.74
CA GLY A 499 27.79 10.27 11.92
C GLY A 499 27.38 10.33 10.45
N LYS A 500 26.80 11.46 9.99
CA LYS A 500 26.26 11.62 8.64
C LYS A 500 27.38 11.93 7.63
N GLY A 501 27.46 11.12 6.58
CA GLY A 501 28.45 11.23 5.51
C GLY A 501 28.03 12.19 4.40
N PHE A 502 28.86 12.24 3.34
CA PHE A 502 28.55 12.95 2.11
C PHE A 502 28.36 11.95 0.97
N ASP A 503 27.11 11.77 0.53
CA ASP A 503 26.78 10.98 -0.65
C ASP A 503 26.74 11.88 -1.90
N GLN A 504 27.50 11.51 -2.94
CA GLN A 504 27.56 12.32 -4.15
C GLN A 504 26.26 12.32 -4.95
N MET A 505 25.32 11.39 -4.71
CA MET A 505 23.97 11.48 -5.27
C MET A 505 23.22 12.73 -4.79
N CYS A 506 23.69 13.37 -3.70
CA CYS A 506 23.19 14.66 -3.22
C CYS A 506 23.98 15.86 -3.75
N ASP A 507 25.09 15.66 -4.46
CA ASP A 507 25.88 16.73 -5.08
C ASP A 507 25.29 17.08 -6.45
N PRO A 508 24.86 18.33 -6.68
CA PRO A 508 24.35 18.78 -7.97
C PRO A 508 25.33 18.61 -9.14
N ASN A 509 26.64 18.54 -8.86
CA ASN A 509 27.69 18.41 -9.86
C ASN A 509 28.09 16.96 -10.13
N TYR A 510 27.51 16.00 -9.42
CA TYR A 510 27.82 14.59 -9.62
C TYR A 510 27.20 14.08 -10.93
N GLY A 511 28.04 13.53 -11.80
CA GLY A 511 27.63 12.96 -13.10
C GLY A 511 27.00 11.57 -13.02
N GLY A 512 26.68 11.10 -11.81
CA GLY A 512 26.04 9.81 -11.61
C GLY A 512 26.97 8.60 -11.68
N ASN A 513 26.36 7.43 -11.65
CA ASN A 513 26.98 6.12 -11.83
C ASN A 513 25.99 5.18 -12.52
N VAL A 514 26.37 3.92 -12.72
CA VAL A 514 25.53 2.95 -13.42
C VAL A 514 24.13 2.76 -12.82
N ARG A 515 23.93 2.97 -11.51
CA ARG A 515 22.62 2.80 -10.85
C ARG A 515 21.62 3.91 -11.21
N ASN A 516 22.10 5.09 -11.61
CA ASN A 516 21.25 6.16 -12.14
C ASN A 516 21.49 6.42 -13.65
N GLY A 517 22.00 5.41 -14.36
CA GLY A 517 22.23 5.49 -15.81
C GLY A 517 23.37 6.45 -16.21
N ASN A 518 24.28 6.79 -15.29
CA ASN A 518 25.30 7.83 -15.45
C ASN A 518 24.69 9.20 -15.79
N SER A 519 23.58 9.52 -15.14
CA SER A 519 22.87 10.80 -15.29
C SER A 519 23.32 11.80 -14.21
N PRO A 520 23.24 13.11 -14.47
CA PRO A 520 23.38 14.10 -13.40
C PRO A 520 22.41 13.82 -12.25
N SER A 521 22.83 14.03 -11.01
CA SER A 521 22.03 13.70 -9.83
C SER A 521 20.67 14.40 -9.75
N GLY A 522 20.51 15.57 -10.37
CA GLY A 522 19.30 16.39 -10.27
C GLY A 522 19.07 17.01 -8.88
N ALA A 523 20.02 16.87 -7.96
CA ALA A 523 19.92 17.34 -6.58
C ALA A 523 19.99 18.86 -6.47
N LEU A 524 19.25 19.42 -5.51
CA LEU A 524 19.32 20.83 -5.15
C LEU A 524 20.67 21.18 -4.47
N PRO A 525 21.24 22.36 -4.75
CA PRO A 525 22.47 22.83 -4.10
C PRO A 525 22.22 23.28 -2.66
N ASP A 526 23.31 23.44 -1.90
CA ASP A 526 23.33 23.95 -0.54
C ASP A 526 22.40 23.20 0.43
N ALA A 527 22.19 21.90 0.16
CA ALA A 527 21.39 21.05 1.02
C ALA A 527 22.11 20.77 2.35
N PRO A 528 21.41 20.85 3.50
CA PRO A 528 21.95 20.50 4.81
C PRO A 528 22.00 18.97 4.99
N LEU A 529 22.48 18.52 6.15
CA LEU A 529 22.50 17.10 6.52
C LEU A 529 21.12 16.45 6.37
N SER A 530 21.09 15.14 6.12
CA SER A 530 19.83 14.39 6.05
C SER A 530 18.99 14.60 7.31
N GLY A 531 17.68 14.83 7.14
CA GLY A 531 16.73 15.11 8.23
C GLY A 531 16.74 16.55 8.75
N HIS A 532 17.71 17.39 8.35
CA HIS A 532 17.70 18.81 8.72
C HIS A 532 16.76 19.61 7.81
N TRP A 533 16.20 20.69 8.33
CA TRP A 533 15.29 21.56 7.57
C TRP A 533 15.99 22.22 6.38
N PHE A 534 15.42 22.04 5.20
CA PHE A 534 15.89 22.56 3.93
C PHE A 534 14.86 23.51 3.33
N SER A 535 14.94 24.77 3.75
CA SER A 535 13.98 25.83 3.37
C SER A 535 13.79 25.99 1.86
N ALA A 536 14.87 25.95 1.07
CA ALA A 536 14.75 26.08 -0.39
C ALA A 536 13.97 24.92 -1.02
N GLN A 537 14.19 23.69 -0.55
CA GLN A 537 13.42 22.53 -1.00
C GLN A 537 11.96 22.64 -0.53
N PHE A 538 11.72 23.00 0.73
CA PHE A 538 10.35 23.16 1.24
C PHE A 538 9.53 24.15 0.42
N HIS A 539 10.08 25.33 0.13
CA HIS A 539 9.44 26.33 -0.71
C HIS A 539 9.15 25.82 -2.12
N GLN A 540 10.10 25.10 -2.73
CA GLN A 540 9.88 24.50 -4.06
C GLN A 540 8.79 23.42 -4.03
N LEU A 541 8.78 22.57 -3.00
CA LEU A 541 7.75 21.55 -2.80
C LEU A 541 6.35 22.18 -2.70
N VAL A 542 6.21 23.23 -1.89
CA VAL A 542 4.96 23.98 -1.71
C VAL A 542 4.52 24.64 -3.02
N GLN A 543 5.45 25.31 -3.72
CA GLN A 543 5.17 25.99 -4.99
C GLN A 543 4.71 25.01 -6.07
N ASN A 544 5.31 23.82 -6.12
CA ASN A 544 5.02 22.81 -7.13
C ASN A 544 4.02 21.76 -6.65
N ALA A 545 3.24 22.04 -5.61
CA ALA A 545 2.26 21.09 -5.09
C ALA A 545 1.25 20.65 -6.16
N TYR A 546 0.97 19.34 -6.23
CA TYR A 546 -0.09 18.78 -7.06
C TYR A 546 -0.80 17.61 -6.34
N PRO A 547 -2.12 17.70 -6.11
CA PRO A 547 -3.01 18.82 -6.46
C PRO A 547 -2.60 20.15 -5.81
N PRO A 548 -2.89 21.32 -6.41
CA PRO A 548 -2.51 22.61 -5.83
C PRO A 548 -3.01 22.78 -4.38
N LEU A 549 -2.30 23.57 -3.58
CA LEU A 549 -2.73 23.94 -2.23
C LEU A 549 -3.91 24.91 -2.30
N SER A 550 -4.86 24.77 -1.37
CA SER A 550 -6.09 25.58 -1.29
C SER A 550 -5.93 26.80 -0.41
#